data_AF-A0A529N5N2-F1
#
_entry.id   AF-A0A529N5N2-F1
#
_cell.length_a   1.000
_cell.length_b   1.000
_cell.length_c   1.000
_cell.angle_alpha   90.00
_cell.angle_beta   90.00
_cell.angle_gamma   90.00
#
_symmetry.space_group_name_H-M   'P 1'
#
loop_
_entity.id
_entity.type
_entity.pdbx_description
1 polymer ?
#
loop_
_entity_poly.entity_id
_entity_poly.type
_entity_poly.pdbx_seq_one_letter_code
_entity_poly.pdbx_strand_id
1 'polypeptide(L)'
;AFDGRLHRIDLTALTGGKHVTVYGQTEVTHDLMDKRETARLVTVYEAANVAPHDFDGAAPFVTYDKDGVGHRIDCDFIAGCDGYHGVSRRSVPEGTLKTFERTYPFGWLGVLAEVPPADHELVYANHERGFALCSMRSPHRSRY
;
A
#
# COMPACT_ATOMS: atom_id res chain seq x y z
N ALA A 1 23.65 -8.67 3.28
CA ALA A 1 24.76 -9.52 3.78
C ALA A 1 24.25 -10.92 4.08
N PHE A 2 24.95 -11.94 3.60
CA PHE A 2 24.65 -13.34 3.82
C PHE A 2 25.97 -14.06 4.14
N ASP A 3 26.03 -14.80 5.26
CA ASP A 3 27.25 -15.41 5.79
C ASP A 3 28.44 -14.43 5.87
N GLY A 4 28.18 -13.22 6.37
CA GLY A 4 29.20 -12.18 6.53
C GLY A 4 29.70 -11.55 5.22
N ARG A 5 29.08 -11.84 4.08
CA ARG A 5 29.48 -11.32 2.76
C ARG A 5 28.37 -10.55 2.07
N LEU A 6 28.76 -9.57 1.24
CA LEU A 6 27.84 -8.92 0.30
C LEU A 6 27.77 -9.76 -0.98
N HIS A 7 26.57 -10.22 -1.31
CA HIS A 7 26.30 -10.88 -2.58
C HIS A 7 25.37 -9.98 -3.38
N ARG A 8 25.93 -9.33 -4.40
CA ARG A 8 25.18 -8.44 -5.29
C ARG A 8 24.44 -9.27 -6.34
N ILE A 9 23.16 -8.99 -6.53
CA ILE A 9 22.33 -9.57 -7.58
C ILE A 9 22.16 -8.49 -8.65
N ASP A 10 22.78 -8.68 -9.81
CA ASP A 10 22.62 -7.75 -10.94
C ASP A 10 21.24 -7.95 -11.59
N LEU A 11 20.24 -7.27 -11.04
CA LEU A 11 18.86 -7.36 -11.53
C LEU A 11 18.75 -7.02 -13.00
N THR A 12 19.49 -6.01 -13.48
CA THR A 12 19.45 -5.57 -14.87
C THR A 12 19.88 -6.69 -15.80
N ALA A 13 21.07 -7.26 -15.56
CA ALA A 13 21.62 -8.32 -16.40
C ALA A 13 20.74 -9.59 -16.34
N LEU A 14 20.29 -9.97 -15.15
CA LEU A 14 19.56 -11.21 -14.91
C LEU A 14 18.10 -11.17 -15.40
N THR A 15 17.52 -9.99 -15.56
CA THR A 15 16.12 -9.83 -15.99
C THR A 15 15.96 -9.32 -17.42
N GLY A 16 17.07 -9.20 -18.17
CA GLY A 16 17.05 -8.71 -19.55
C GLY A 16 16.77 -7.21 -19.65
N GLY A 17 17.32 -6.40 -18.72
CA GLY A 17 17.24 -4.95 -18.76
C GLY A 17 16.14 -4.32 -17.90
N LYS A 18 15.49 -5.08 -17.01
CA LYS A 18 14.48 -4.50 -16.11
C LYS A 18 15.13 -3.90 -14.87
N HIS A 19 14.45 -2.91 -14.29
CA HIS A 19 14.87 -2.21 -13.08
C HIS A 19 13.70 -2.00 -12.13
N VAL A 20 14.01 -1.69 -10.88
CA VAL A 20 13.05 -1.24 -9.87
C VAL A 20 13.34 0.22 -9.51
N THR A 21 12.29 0.96 -9.14
CA THR A 21 12.41 2.37 -8.77
C THR A 21 12.13 2.54 -7.28
N VAL A 22 13.04 3.23 -6.59
CA VAL A 22 12.81 3.66 -5.21
C VAL A 22 12.13 5.02 -5.23
N TYR A 23 10.85 5.05 -4.87
CA TYR A 23 10.07 6.27 -4.71
C TYR A 23 9.07 6.07 -3.57
N GLY A 24 9.01 7.02 -2.64
CA GLY A 24 8.25 6.86 -1.40
C GLY A 24 6.75 6.76 -1.66
N GLN A 25 6.06 5.86 -0.95
CA GLN A 25 4.61 5.74 -1.08
C GLN A 25 3.87 7.03 -0.71
N THR A 26 4.36 7.76 0.31
CA THR A 26 3.83 9.08 0.69
C THR A 26 3.90 10.07 -0.47
N GLU A 27 4.93 9.96 -1.30
CA GLU A 27 5.21 10.90 -2.38
C GLU A 27 4.36 10.55 -3.60
N VAL A 28 4.17 9.25 -3.89
CA VAL A 28 3.16 8.80 -4.86
C VAL A 28 1.76 9.26 -4.45
N THR A 29 1.41 9.12 -3.17
CA THR A 29 0.10 9.55 -2.66
C THR A 29 -0.07 11.05 -2.82
N HIS A 30 0.94 11.85 -2.45
CA HIS A 30 0.94 13.30 -2.63
C HIS A 30 0.73 13.69 -4.10
N ASP A 31 1.54 13.14 -5.01
CA ASP A 31 1.43 13.40 -6.44
C ASP A 31 0.04 13.07 -7.01
N LEU A 32 -0.58 11.98 -6.54
CA LEU A 32 -1.92 11.59 -6.96
C LEU A 32 -3.00 12.51 -6.38
N MET A 33 -2.85 12.96 -5.13
CA MET A 33 -3.74 13.93 -4.51
C MET A 33 -3.72 15.27 -5.26
N ASP A 34 -2.52 15.80 -5.53
CA ASP A 34 -2.33 17.06 -6.27
C ASP A 34 -2.94 17.00 -7.68
N LYS A 35 -2.70 15.89 -8.40
CA LYS A 35 -3.29 15.69 -9.74
C LYS A 35 -4.81 15.60 -9.66
N ARG A 36 -5.35 14.92 -8.65
CA ARG A 36 -6.80 14.75 -8.48
C ARG A 36 -7.48 16.10 -8.17
N GLU A 37 -6.86 16.91 -7.32
CA GLU A 37 -7.32 18.26 -7.00
C GLU A 37 -7.24 19.18 -8.23
N THR A 38 -6.11 19.16 -8.95
CA THR A 38 -5.92 19.94 -10.18
C THR A 38 -6.97 19.58 -11.25
N ALA A 39 -7.30 18.29 -11.35
CA ALA A 39 -8.34 17.79 -12.25
C ALA A 39 -9.77 18.03 -11.73
N ARG A 40 -9.94 18.61 -10.53
CA ARG A 40 -11.23 18.89 -9.87
C ARG A 40 -12.12 17.66 -9.76
N LEU A 41 -11.52 16.50 -9.50
CA LEU A 41 -12.26 15.25 -9.32
C LEU A 41 -12.81 15.17 -7.88
N VAL A 42 -14.01 14.62 -7.75
CA VAL A 42 -14.70 14.54 -6.46
C VAL A 42 -13.96 13.60 -5.50
N THR A 43 -13.70 14.08 -4.29
CA THR A 43 -13.17 13.29 -3.17
C THR A 43 -13.90 13.70 -1.90
N VAL A 44 -14.50 12.74 -1.21
CA VAL A 44 -15.16 12.98 0.08
C VAL A 44 -14.29 12.42 1.19
N TYR A 45 -13.56 13.28 1.89
CA TYR A 45 -12.78 12.91 3.06
C TYR A 45 -13.66 12.82 4.30
N GLU A 46 -13.24 11.97 5.26
CA GLU A 46 -13.98 11.69 6.50
C GLU A 46 -15.42 11.19 6.26
N ALA A 47 -15.65 10.48 5.15
CA ALA A 47 -16.87 9.71 4.93
C ALA A 47 -16.92 8.56 5.95
N ALA A 48 -17.80 8.69 6.93
CA ALA A 48 -18.01 7.70 7.98
C ALA A 48 -19.08 6.68 7.56
N ASN A 49 -19.13 5.53 8.25
CA ASN A 49 -20.16 4.51 8.08
C ASN A 49 -20.43 4.12 6.62
N VAL A 50 -19.38 4.07 5.80
CA VAL A 50 -19.49 3.70 4.38
C VAL A 50 -20.06 2.30 4.26
N ALA A 51 -21.11 2.14 3.46
CA ALA A 51 -21.76 0.87 3.18
C ALA A 51 -22.04 0.74 1.67
N PRO A 52 -21.42 -0.24 0.98
CA PRO A 52 -21.82 -0.68 -0.36
C PRO A 52 -23.14 -1.46 -0.31
N HIS A 53 -24.01 -1.24 -1.30
CA HIS A 53 -25.31 -1.90 -1.44
C HIS A 53 -25.53 -2.37 -2.88
N ASP A 54 -26.32 -3.43 -3.03
CA ASP A 54 -26.83 -3.97 -4.31
C ASP A 54 -25.75 -4.15 -5.41
N PHE A 55 -24.50 -4.44 -5.00
CA PHE A 55 -23.35 -4.54 -5.91
C PHE A 55 -23.25 -5.85 -6.68
N ASP A 56 -24.14 -6.80 -6.40
CA ASP A 56 -24.41 -7.98 -7.22
C ASP A 56 -25.61 -7.78 -8.17
N GLY A 57 -26.23 -6.60 -8.16
CA GLY A 57 -27.37 -6.23 -8.97
C GLY A 57 -27.06 -5.26 -10.12
N ALA A 58 -28.12 -4.66 -10.69
CA ALA A 58 -28.04 -3.74 -11.82
C ALA A 58 -27.92 -2.25 -11.43
N ALA A 59 -28.08 -1.93 -10.15
CA ALA A 59 -28.11 -0.56 -9.65
C ALA A 59 -27.37 -0.42 -8.30
N PRO A 60 -26.04 -0.62 -8.28
CA PRO A 60 -25.27 -0.47 -7.05
C PRO A 60 -25.28 0.96 -6.53
N PHE A 61 -25.17 1.09 -5.21
CA PHE A 61 -24.98 2.38 -4.59
C PHE A 61 -24.15 2.28 -3.31
N VAL A 62 -23.63 3.42 -2.87
CA VAL A 62 -22.90 3.55 -1.59
C VAL A 62 -23.62 4.56 -0.71
N THR A 63 -23.79 4.25 0.56
CA THR A 63 -24.17 5.23 1.58
C THR A 63 -22.99 5.58 2.46
N TYR A 64 -22.95 6.80 2.98
CA TYR A 64 -21.98 7.23 3.98
C TYR A 64 -22.55 8.40 4.79
N ASP A 65 -21.97 8.67 5.95
CA ASP A 65 -22.26 9.84 6.76
C ASP A 65 -21.13 10.86 6.66
N LYS A 66 -21.47 12.14 6.55
CA LYS A 66 -20.51 13.25 6.63
C LYS A 66 -21.13 14.38 7.42
N ASP A 67 -20.41 14.85 8.43
CA ASP A 67 -20.82 15.95 9.31
C ASP A 67 -22.23 15.76 9.92
N GLY A 68 -22.58 14.51 10.23
CA GLY A 68 -23.87 14.12 10.81
C GLY A 68 -25.02 13.96 9.81
N VAL A 69 -24.75 14.09 8.51
CA VAL A 69 -25.74 13.95 7.43
C VAL A 69 -25.47 12.69 6.63
N GLY A 70 -26.52 11.90 6.39
CA GLY A 70 -26.46 10.72 5.54
C GLY A 70 -26.50 11.09 4.05
N HIS A 71 -25.66 10.44 3.27
CA HIS A 71 -25.53 10.63 1.83
C HIS A 71 -25.65 9.31 1.08
N ARG A 72 -26.07 9.38 -0.19
CA ARG A 72 -26.14 8.26 -1.12
C ARG A 72 -25.48 8.64 -2.44
N ILE A 73 -24.69 7.72 -2.99
CA ILE A 73 -24.10 7.80 -4.32
C ILE A 73 -24.57 6.59 -5.12
N ASP A 74 -25.42 6.83 -6.12
CA ASP A 74 -25.76 5.82 -7.12
C ASP A 74 -24.61 5.70 -8.14
N CYS A 75 -24.29 4.48 -8.56
CA CYS A 75 -23.16 4.21 -9.44
C CYS A 75 -23.39 2.95 -10.29
N ASP A 76 -22.55 2.75 -11.30
CA ASP A 76 -22.55 1.51 -12.09
C ASP A 76 -21.63 0.44 -11.48
N PHE A 77 -20.56 0.86 -10.80
CA PHE A 77 -19.54 -0.03 -10.22
C PHE A 77 -18.95 0.55 -8.94
N ILE A 78 -18.56 -0.35 -8.03
CA ILE A 78 -17.85 0.00 -6.79
C ILE A 78 -16.47 -0.65 -6.80
N ALA A 79 -15.42 0.16 -6.71
CA ALA A 79 -14.04 -0.32 -6.58
C ALA A 79 -13.60 -0.28 -5.11
N GLY A 80 -13.46 -1.46 -4.49
CA GLY A 80 -13.02 -1.60 -3.10
C GLY A 80 -11.51 -1.39 -2.93
N CYS A 81 -11.10 -0.15 -2.71
CA CYS A 81 -9.69 0.25 -2.51
C CYS A 81 -9.39 0.65 -1.05
N ASP A 82 -10.09 0.04 -0.08
CA ASP A 82 -10.16 0.44 1.34
C ASP A 82 -9.26 -0.39 2.27
N GLY A 83 -8.31 -1.13 1.70
CA GLY A 83 -7.26 -1.83 2.44
C GLY A 83 -7.74 -3.06 3.21
N TYR A 84 -6.85 -3.64 4.03
CA TYR A 84 -7.08 -4.93 4.67
C TYR A 84 -8.27 -4.94 5.64
N HIS A 85 -8.57 -3.80 6.28
CA HIS A 85 -9.71 -3.64 7.19
C HIS A 85 -10.86 -2.85 6.57
N GLY A 86 -10.88 -2.74 5.24
CA GLY A 86 -11.93 -2.08 4.48
C GLY A 86 -13.32 -2.72 4.62
N VAL A 87 -14.36 -1.95 4.34
CA VAL A 87 -15.75 -2.41 4.36
C VAL A 87 -16.09 -3.24 3.12
N SER A 88 -15.43 -2.97 2.00
CA SER A 88 -15.73 -3.60 0.71
C SER A 88 -15.62 -5.12 0.80
N ARG A 89 -14.51 -5.66 1.33
CA ARG A 89 -14.34 -7.11 1.51
C ARG A 89 -15.34 -7.70 2.51
N ARG A 90 -15.69 -6.95 3.57
CA ARG A 90 -16.66 -7.41 4.58
C ARG A 90 -18.11 -7.39 4.11
N SER A 91 -18.41 -6.61 3.06
CA SER A 91 -19.76 -6.50 2.50
C SER A 91 -20.12 -7.70 1.62
N VAL A 92 -19.12 -8.42 1.13
CA VAL A 92 -19.30 -9.62 0.32
C VAL A 92 -19.95 -10.74 1.16
N PRO A 93 -21.01 -11.43 0.67
CA PRO A 93 -21.70 -12.45 1.44
C PRO A 93 -20.79 -13.56 1.96
N GLU A 94 -21.05 -14.01 3.19
CA GLU A 94 -20.32 -15.11 3.80
C GLU A 94 -20.36 -16.37 2.93
N GLY A 95 -19.26 -17.11 2.88
CA GLY A 95 -19.14 -18.35 2.11
C GLY A 95 -18.85 -18.19 0.61
N THR A 96 -18.89 -16.97 0.07
CA THR A 96 -18.50 -16.72 -1.34
C THR A 96 -16.99 -16.52 -1.53
N LEU A 97 -16.30 -16.09 -0.47
CA LEU A 97 -14.86 -15.86 -0.48
C LEU A 97 -14.10 -17.11 -0.06
N LYS A 98 -13.06 -17.45 -0.83
CA LYS A 98 -12.04 -18.42 -0.41
C LYS A 98 -10.79 -17.69 0.07
N THR A 99 -10.54 -17.72 1.37
CA THR A 99 -9.39 -17.05 1.99
C THR A 99 -8.18 -17.97 2.07
N PHE A 100 -7.02 -17.44 1.70
CA PHE A 100 -5.72 -18.08 1.89
C PHE A 100 -4.86 -17.17 2.74
N GLU A 101 -4.48 -17.61 3.93
CA GLU A 101 -3.74 -16.80 4.90
C GLU A 101 -2.54 -17.56 5.43
N ARG A 102 -1.44 -16.83 5.64
CA ARG A 102 -0.25 -17.33 6.31
C ARG A 102 0.34 -16.24 7.20
N THR A 103 0.33 -16.50 8.50
CA THR A 103 0.96 -15.63 9.49
C THR A 103 2.38 -16.11 9.78
N TYR A 104 3.33 -15.18 9.80
CA TYR A 104 4.72 -15.46 10.15
C TYR A 104 4.97 -15.14 11.61
N PRO A 105 5.77 -15.94 12.35
CA PRO A 105 6.00 -15.74 13.79
C PRO A 105 7.03 -14.62 14.08
N PHE A 106 6.98 -13.53 13.31
CA PHE A 106 7.86 -12.36 13.45
C PHE A 106 7.21 -11.13 12.82
N GLY A 107 7.68 -9.95 13.22
CA GLY A 107 7.33 -8.66 12.61
C GLY A 107 8.59 -7.88 12.23
N TRP A 108 8.42 -6.75 11.54
CA TRP A 108 9.52 -5.84 11.21
C TRP A 108 9.37 -4.55 12.01
N LEU A 109 10.42 -4.17 12.74
CA LEU A 109 10.55 -2.84 13.31
C LEU A 109 11.13 -1.92 12.24
N GLY A 110 10.32 -0.98 11.75
CA GLY A 110 10.77 0.00 10.77
C GLY A 110 11.21 1.31 11.42
N VAL A 111 12.38 1.83 11.03
CA VAL A 111 12.89 3.13 11.46
C VAL A 111 13.12 4.01 10.22
N LEU A 112 12.54 5.20 10.20
CA LEU A 112 12.81 6.21 9.18
C LEU A 112 13.74 7.27 9.76
N ALA A 113 14.80 7.62 9.03
CA ALA A 113 15.80 8.59 9.50
C ALA A 113 16.27 9.51 8.37
N GLU A 114 16.52 10.78 8.71
CA GLU A 114 17.14 11.78 7.83
C GLU A 114 18.66 11.64 7.83
N VAL A 115 19.12 10.51 7.28
CA VAL A 115 20.54 10.20 7.10
C VAL A 115 20.76 9.61 5.71
N PRO A 116 21.96 9.80 5.11
CA PRO A 116 22.31 9.15 3.85
C PRO A 116 22.15 7.63 3.91
N PRO A 117 21.72 6.98 2.82
CA PRO A 117 21.67 5.53 2.73
C PRO A 117 23.04 4.88 2.99
N ALA A 118 23.03 3.74 3.66
CA ALA A 118 24.23 2.96 3.92
C ALA A 118 24.89 2.39 2.64
N ASP A 119 24.12 2.24 1.55
CA ASP A 119 24.56 1.77 0.24
C ASP A 119 23.68 2.41 -0.86
N HIS A 120 24.13 2.35 -2.12
CA HIS A 120 23.36 2.80 -3.28
C HIS A 120 22.26 1.79 -3.71
N GLU A 121 22.40 0.51 -3.33
CA GLU A 121 21.40 -0.54 -3.53
C GLU A 121 20.77 -0.98 -2.19
N LEU A 122 19.65 -1.71 -2.24
CA LEU A 122 19.05 -2.28 -1.02
C LEU A 122 19.94 -3.40 -0.48
N VAL A 123 20.13 -3.45 0.84
CA VAL A 123 20.86 -4.53 1.50
C VAL A 123 19.90 -5.35 2.36
N TYR A 124 19.59 -6.55 1.89
CA TYR A 124 18.93 -7.57 2.68
C TYR A 124 19.98 -8.34 3.49
N ALA A 125 19.82 -8.40 4.81
CA ALA A 125 20.75 -9.07 5.70
C ALA A 125 20.09 -10.20 6.46
N ASN A 126 20.66 -11.40 6.32
CA ASN A 126 20.34 -12.55 7.17
C ASN A 126 21.52 -12.75 8.13
N HIS A 127 21.25 -12.62 9.43
CA HIS A 127 22.22 -12.75 10.50
C HIS A 127 21.67 -13.67 11.59
N GLU A 128 22.54 -14.29 12.39
CA GLU A 128 22.14 -15.15 13.52
C GLU A 128 21.22 -14.45 14.54
N ARG A 129 21.29 -13.12 14.59
CA ARG A 129 20.45 -12.25 15.46
C ARG A 129 19.10 -11.90 14.84
N GLY A 130 18.84 -12.33 13.61
CA GLY A 130 17.64 -12.03 12.86
C GLY A 130 17.89 -11.26 11.56
N PHE A 131 16.79 -10.85 10.94
CA PHE A 131 16.77 -10.12 9.68
C PHE A 131 17.01 -8.63 9.88
N ALA A 132 17.71 -8.00 8.92
CA ALA A 132 17.77 -6.54 8.79
C ALA A 132 17.67 -6.12 7.32
N LEU A 133 17.16 -4.92 7.08
CA LEU A 133 17.00 -4.34 5.75
C LEU A 133 17.52 -2.90 5.73
N CYS A 134 18.56 -2.62 4.96
CA CYS A 134 18.92 -1.25 4.64
C CYS A 134 18.23 -0.83 3.34
N SER A 135 17.34 0.15 3.43
CA SER A 135 16.61 0.72 2.29
C SER A 135 16.67 2.25 2.33
N MET A 136 16.07 2.89 1.34
CA MET A 136 16.15 4.34 1.16
C MET A 136 14.84 4.94 0.65
N ARG A 137 14.77 6.27 0.71
CA ARG A 137 13.72 7.09 0.09
C ARG A 137 14.32 8.16 -0.81
N SER A 138 15.50 8.65 -0.48
CA SER A 138 16.25 9.66 -1.23
C SER A 138 17.74 9.57 -0.84
N PRO A 139 18.64 10.36 -1.45
CA PRO A 139 20.04 10.43 -1.05
C PRO A 139 20.29 10.90 0.40
N HIS A 140 19.27 11.42 1.09
CA HIS A 140 19.38 12.00 2.43
C HIS A 140 18.39 11.38 3.43
N ARG A 141 17.62 10.36 3.02
CA ARG A 141 16.59 9.75 3.86
C ARG A 141 16.57 8.24 3.69
N SER A 142 16.74 7.53 4.81
CA SER A 142 16.91 6.09 4.88
C SER A 142 15.79 5.41 5.66
N ARG A 143 15.54 4.12 5.35
CA ARG A 143 14.63 3.26 6.10
C ARG A 143 15.35 1.98 6.49
N TYR A 144 15.35 1.68 7.78
CA TYR A 144 15.90 0.46 8.37
C TYR A 144 14.79 -0.40 8.96
#